data_AF-A0AAW1VHL3-F1
#
_entry.id   AF-A0AAW1VHL3-F1
#
_cell.length_a   1.000
_cell.length_b   1.000
_cell.length_c   1.000
_cell.angle_alpha   90.00
_cell.angle_beta   90.00
_cell.angle_gamma   90.00
#
_symmetry.space_group_name_H-M   'P 1'
#
loop_
_entity.id
_entity.type
_entity.pdbx_description
1 polymer ?
#
loop_
_entity_poly.entity_id
_entity_poly.type
_entity_poly.pdbx_seq_one_letter_code
_entity_poly.pdbx_strand_id
1 'polypeptide(L)'
;MKTFCKQLQEADIESINFTQYFTFADDTLFVYTGESENDLENLINEDLDRYIGWLYLNKLKINVNKTKFIILKQKNKAVKNINLKINEIELEQVTSLEYLGLIIDEYLNWKAYTNKIISKINPMIPIIYQCRNYISLKTKNKYTLPFSQRT
;
A
#
# COMPACT_ATOMS: atom_id res chain seq x y z
N MET A 1 -15.70 7.80 21.90
CA MET A 1 -14.46 8.56 21.66
C MET A 1 -13.82 8.29 20.30
N LYS A 2 -13.59 7.02 19.88
CA LYS A 2 -13.05 6.70 18.54
C LYS A 2 -13.92 7.15 17.36
N THR A 3 -15.25 7.20 17.54
CA THR A 3 -16.19 7.62 16.49
C THR A 3 -16.16 9.13 16.22
N PHE A 4 -15.80 9.94 17.22
CA PHE A 4 -15.80 11.40 17.12
C PHE A 4 -14.55 11.93 16.39
N CYS A 5 -13.40 11.30 16.62
CA CYS A 5 -12.19 11.57 15.83
C CYS A 5 -12.37 11.19 14.36
N LYS A 6 -13.08 10.09 14.06
CA LYS A 6 -13.32 9.66 12.68
C LYS A 6 -14.18 10.66 11.89
N GLN A 7 -15.22 11.20 12.52
CA GLN A 7 -16.09 12.21 11.90
C GLN A 7 -15.40 13.58 11.70
N LEU A 8 -14.51 13.98 12.60
CA LEU A 8 -13.66 15.17 12.41
C LEU A 8 -12.58 14.94 11.33
N GLN A 9 -12.09 13.71 11.17
CA GLN A 9 -11.15 13.33 10.11
C GLN A 9 -11.81 13.39 8.72
N GLU A 10 -13.05 12.93 8.60
CA GLU A 10 -13.76 12.87 7.31
C GLU A 10 -14.22 14.25 6.81
N ALA A 11 -14.66 15.16 7.70
CA ALA A 11 -15.28 16.43 7.29
C ALA A 11 -14.30 17.53 6.80
N ASP A 12 -13.04 17.55 7.27
CA ASP A 12 -12.07 18.59 6.86
C ASP A 12 -11.16 18.14 5.69
N ILE A 13 -10.99 16.82 5.50
CA ILE A 13 -10.21 16.23 4.40
C ILE A 13 -10.92 16.43 3.04
N GLU A 14 -12.24 16.68 3.02
CA GLU A 14 -13.01 16.99 1.80
C GLU A 14 -12.55 18.26 1.08
N SER A 15 -11.76 19.12 1.72
CA SER A 15 -11.14 20.31 1.11
C SER A 15 -9.90 20.00 0.26
N ILE A 16 -9.45 18.74 0.25
CA ILE A 16 -8.23 18.29 -0.44
C ILE A 16 -8.62 17.45 -1.66
N ASN A 17 -8.04 17.74 -2.83
CA ASN A 17 -8.48 17.18 -4.12
C ASN A 17 -7.84 15.82 -4.42
N PHE A 18 -7.81 14.94 -3.43
CA PHE A 18 -7.29 13.59 -3.63
C PHE A 18 -8.20 12.79 -4.58
N THR A 19 -7.62 12.06 -5.55
CA THR A 19 -8.40 11.12 -6.35
C THR A 19 -8.96 9.99 -5.47
N GLN A 20 -8.13 9.45 -4.56
CA GLN A 20 -8.56 8.48 -3.56
C GLN A 20 -7.58 8.46 -2.39
N TYR A 21 -8.06 8.15 -1.18
CA TYR A 21 -7.21 7.95 -0.02
C TYR A 21 -7.64 6.71 0.77
N PHE A 22 -6.68 6.08 1.44
CA PHE A 22 -6.90 4.95 2.33
C PHE A 22 -6.18 5.19 3.64
N THR A 23 -6.88 5.00 4.75
CA THR A 23 -6.30 5.14 6.09
C THR A 23 -6.43 3.84 6.86
N PHE A 24 -5.38 3.48 7.58
CA PHE A 24 -5.39 2.35 8.51
C PHE A 24 -4.51 2.68 9.71
N ALA A 25 -5.11 2.74 10.89
CA ALA A 25 -4.44 3.20 12.11
C ALA A 25 -3.77 4.58 11.88
N ASP A 26 -2.44 4.63 11.91
CA ASP A 26 -1.60 5.80 11.67
C ASP A 26 -1.09 5.92 10.22
N ASP A 27 -1.23 4.88 9.40
CA ASP A 27 -0.80 4.88 8.00
C ASP A 27 -1.88 5.50 7.10
N THR A 28 -1.46 6.38 6.19
CA THR A 28 -2.31 6.99 5.16
C THR A 28 -1.67 6.83 3.80
N LEU A 29 -2.44 6.34 2.84
CA LEU A 29 -2.07 6.18 1.44
C LEU A 29 -2.92 7.13 0.59
N PHE A 30 -2.26 7.99 -0.17
CA PHE A 30 -2.90 8.82 -1.18
C PHE A 30 -2.67 8.23 -2.56
N VAL A 31 -3.72 8.23 -3.38
CA VAL A 31 -3.70 7.76 -4.75
C VAL A 31 -4.16 8.92 -5.63
N TYR A 32 -3.36 9.21 -6.64
CA TYR A 32 -3.62 10.26 -7.61
C TYR A 32 -3.60 9.68 -9.01
N THR A 33 -4.45 10.22 -9.87
CA THR A 33 -4.45 9.92 -11.31
C THR A 33 -4.45 11.21 -12.11
N GLY A 34 -3.64 11.27 -13.15
CA GLY A 34 -3.59 12.41 -14.06
C GLY A 34 -3.04 12.01 -15.42
N GLU A 35 -3.34 12.81 -16.44
CA GLU A 35 -2.86 12.59 -17.80
C GLU A 35 -1.46 13.19 -18.04
N SER A 36 -1.15 14.27 -17.33
CA SER A 36 0.07 15.08 -17.45
C SER A 36 0.87 15.02 -16.16
N GLU A 37 2.16 14.71 -16.29
CA GLU A 37 3.08 14.55 -15.15
C GLU A 37 3.32 15.87 -14.41
N ASN A 38 3.37 17.00 -15.13
CA ASN A 38 3.57 18.31 -14.50
C ASN A 38 2.31 18.77 -13.74
N ASP A 39 1.13 18.52 -14.30
CA ASP A 39 -0.13 18.90 -13.63
C ASP A 39 -0.34 18.03 -12.39
N LEU A 40 0.04 16.76 -12.47
CA LEU A 40 0.03 15.83 -11.34
C LEU A 40 1.02 16.26 -10.25
N GLU A 41 2.24 16.68 -10.61
CA GLU A 41 3.23 17.20 -9.66
C GLU A 41 2.70 18.41 -8.89
N ASN A 42 2.15 19.39 -9.60
CA ASN A 42 1.61 20.61 -8.99
C ASN A 42 0.42 20.28 -8.07
N LEU A 43 -0.53 19.47 -8.57
CA LEU A 43 -1.70 19.05 -7.80
C LEU A 43 -1.30 18.35 -6.50
N ILE A 44 -0.38 17.38 -6.58
CA ILE A 44 0.05 16.61 -5.40
C ILE A 44 0.75 17.51 -4.40
N ASN A 45 1.65 18.41 -4.84
CA ASN A 45 2.32 19.33 -3.91
C ASN A 45 1.33 20.27 -3.22
N GLU A 46 0.36 20.83 -3.95
CA GLU A 46 -0.70 21.68 -3.37
C GLU A 46 -1.60 20.92 -2.38
N ASP A 47 -1.92 19.66 -2.67
CA ASP A 47 -2.70 18.79 -1.77
C ASP A 47 -1.88 18.39 -0.53
N LEU A 48 -0.58 18.11 -0.70
CA LEU A 48 0.32 17.81 0.42
C LEU A 48 0.43 18.99 1.37
N ASP A 49 0.60 20.21 0.86
CA ASP A 49 0.67 21.43 1.69
C ASP A 49 -0.61 21.64 2.50
N ARG A 50 -1.78 21.46 1.87
CA ARG A 50 -3.08 21.51 2.56
C ARG A 50 -3.19 20.43 3.63
N TYR A 51 -2.81 19.20 3.31
CA TYR A 51 -2.84 18.07 4.24
C TYR A 51 -1.92 18.30 5.45
N ILE A 52 -0.72 18.84 5.24
CA ILE A 52 0.22 19.17 6.31
C ILE A 52 -0.36 20.28 7.21
N GLY A 53 -0.97 21.31 6.61
CA GLY A 53 -1.66 22.36 7.36
C GLY A 53 -2.76 21.79 8.25
N TRP A 54 -3.57 20.87 7.72
CA TRP A 54 -4.60 20.17 8.47
C TRP A 54 -4.01 19.30 9.60
N LEU A 55 -2.95 18.55 9.34
CA LEU A 55 -2.26 17.77 10.37
C LEU A 55 -1.78 18.65 11.52
N TYR A 56 -1.18 19.80 11.20
CA TYR A 56 -0.66 20.75 12.18
C TYR A 56 -1.79 21.30 13.07
N LEU A 57 -2.91 21.72 12.48
CA LEU A 57 -4.09 22.19 13.23
C LEU A 57 -4.65 21.10 14.18
N ASN A 58 -4.55 19.84 13.76
CA ASN A 58 -4.97 18.68 14.55
C ASN A 58 -3.88 18.15 15.50
N LYS A 59 -2.76 18.86 15.66
CA LYS A 59 -1.63 18.47 16.51
C LYS A 59 -1.02 17.11 16.12
N LEU A 60 -1.14 16.75 14.85
CA LEU A 60 -0.51 15.59 14.25
C LEU A 60 0.77 16.02 13.53
N LYS A 61 1.75 15.11 13.46
CA LYS A 61 3.02 15.35 12.78
C LYS A 61 3.31 14.20 11.83
N ILE A 62 3.55 14.53 10.57
CA ILE A 62 4.00 13.57 9.57
C ILE A 62 5.50 13.28 9.73
N ASN A 63 5.90 12.02 9.51
CA ASN A 63 7.30 11.64 9.47
C ASN A 63 7.78 11.64 8.01
N VAL A 64 8.27 12.80 7.55
CA VAL A 64 8.70 13.02 6.16
C VAL A 64 9.70 11.95 5.68
N ASN A 65 10.64 11.53 6.54
CA ASN A 65 11.65 10.53 6.20
C ASN A 65 11.06 9.11 5.98
N LYS A 66 9.88 8.84 6.53
CA LYS A 66 9.15 7.58 6.31
C LYS A 66 8.11 7.69 5.19
N THR A 67 7.74 8.91 4.81
CA THR A 67 6.82 9.16 3.71
C THR A 67 7.54 8.92 2.38
N LYS A 68 7.06 7.96 1.62
CA LYS A 68 7.61 7.57 0.33
C LYS A 68 6.50 7.59 -0.71
N PHE A 69 6.87 7.75 -1.97
CA PHE A 69 5.92 7.63 -3.06
C PHE A 69 6.44 6.70 -4.14
N ILE A 70 5.50 6.17 -4.92
CA ILE A 70 5.77 5.28 -6.05
C ILE A 70 4.97 5.77 -7.24
N ILE A 71 5.57 5.72 -8.43
CA ILE A 71 4.88 5.98 -9.67
C ILE A 71 4.55 4.64 -10.31
N LEU A 72 3.25 4.39 -10.50
CA LEU A 72 2.78 3.21 -11.21
C LEU A 72 2.85 3.47 -12.72
N LYS A 73 3.58 2.65 -13.46
CA LYS A 73 3.77 2.80 -14.91
C LYS A 73 3.84 1.47 -15.63
N GLN A 74 3.56 1.51 -16.92
CA GLN A 74 3.81 0.37 -17.79
C GLN A 74 5.32 0.22 -18.03
N LYS A 75 5.81 -1.02 -18.16
CA LYS A 75 7.25 -1.33 -18.28
C LYS A 75 8.00 -0.54 -19.35
N ASN A 76 7.34 -0.22 -20.46
CA ASN A 76 7.95 0.45 -21.60
C ASN A 76 7.61 1.95 -21.66
N LYS A 77 6.94 2.50 -20.64
CA LYS A 77 6.61 3.92 -20.58
C LYS A 77 7.67 4.61 -19.73
N ALA A 78 8.46 5.48 -20.37
CA ALA A 78 9.27 6.44 -19.64
C ALA A 78 8.33 7.45 -18.98
N VAL A 79 8.58 7.73 -17.71
CA VAL A 79 7.89 8.78 -16.95
C VAL A 79 8.98 9.75 -16.52
N LYS A 80 8.73 11.06 -16.64
CA LYS A 80 9.61 12.08 -16.08
C LYS A 80 9.71 11.90 -14.56
N ASN A 81 10.83 12.33 -13.99
CA ASN A 81 10.93 12.45 -12.54
C ASN A 81 9.96 13.52 -12.05
N ILE A 82 9.07 13.12 -11.15
CA ILE A 82 8.17 14.01 -10.43
C ILE A 82 8.86 14.43 -9.15
N ASN A 83 8.90 15.73 -8.86
CA ASN A 83 9.47 16.24 -7.61
C ASN A 83 8.36 16.56 -6.60
N LEU A 84 8.22 15.72 -5.57
CA LEU A 84 7.28 15.93 -4.48
C LEU A 84 8.02 16.42 -3.25
N LYS A 85 7.51 17.47 -2.62
CA LYS A 85 8.13 18.10 -1.44
C LYS A 85 7.15 18.22 -0.29
N ILE A 86 7.67 18.08 0.92
CA ILE A 86 6.99 18.36 2.17
C ILE A 86 7.88 19.29 2.99
N ASN A 87 7.43 20.52 3.26
CA ASN A 87 8.22 21.53 3.99
C ASN A 87 9.64 21.70 3.41
N GLU A 88 9.76 21.86 2.09
CA GLU A 88 11.04 21.96 1.34
C GLU A 88 11.90 20.68 1.32
N ILE A 89 11.46 19.59 1.95
CA ILE A 89 12.17 18.30 1.92
C ILE A 89 11.60 17.44 0.81
N GLU A 90 12.46 17.00 -0.12
CA GLU A 90 12.07 16.08 -1.20
C GLU A 90 11.71 14.70 -0.66
N LEU A 91 10.57 14.18 -1.12
CA LEU A 91 10.12 12.84 -0.80
C LEU A 91 10.92 11.79 -1.59
N GLU A 92 11.17 10.65 -0.97
CA GLU A 92 11.85 9.55 -1.62
C GLU A 92 10.91 8.84 -2.61
N GLN A 93 11.28 8.83 -3.89
CA GLN A 93 10.67 7.97 -4.89
C GLN A 93 11.25 6.56 -4.78
N VAL A 94 10.38 5.56 -4.59
CA VAL A 94 10.76 4.14 -4.55
C VAL A 94 10.17 3.35 -5.71
N THR A 95 10.84 2.24 -6.07
CA THR A 95 10.35 1.29 -7.09
C THR A 95 9.42 0.22 -6.51
N SER A 96 9.40 0.09 -5.17
CA SER A 96 8.48 -0.77 -4.46
C SER A 96 8.16 -0.21 -3.07
N LEU A 97 6.90 -0.34 -2.67
CA LEU A 97 6.36 0.17 -1.42
C LEU A 97 5.64 -0.96 -0.66
N GLU A 98 5.90 -1.06 0.65
CA GLU A 98 5.17 -1.98 1.54
C GLU A 98 4.05 -1.23 2.25
N TYR A 99 2.80 -1.66 2.06
CA TYR A 99 1.62 -1.09 2.71
C TYR A 99 0.75 -2.22 3.26
N LEU A 100 0.52 -2.23 4.57
CA LEU A 100 -0.26 -3.27 5.27
C LEU A 100 0.21 -4.70 4.98
N GLY A 101 1.52 -4.89 4.79
CA GLY A 101 2.14 -6.18 4.47
C GLY A 101 2.06 -6.60 3.01
N LEU A 102 1.36 -5.83 2.16
CA LEU A 102 1.38 -5.96 0.70
C LEU A 102 2.59 -5.24 0.14
N ILE A 103 3.25 -5.85 -0.84
CA ILE A 103 4.35 -5.22 -1.58
C ILE A 103 3.81 -4.82 -2.95
N ILE A 104 3.77 -3.50 -3.19
CA ILE A 104 3.34 -2.89 -4.45
C ILE A 104 4.60 -2.50 -5.21
N ASP A 105 4.73 -2.94 -6.46
CA ASP A 105 5.83 -2.58 -7.35
C ASP A 105 5.38 -1.60 -8.43
N GLU A 106 6.32 -0.83 -8.98
CA GLU A 106 6.05 0.21 -9.99
C GLU A 106 5.35 -0.33 -11.25
N TYR A 107 5.46 -1.62 -11.52
CA TYR A 107 4.86 -2.30 -12.67
C TYR A 107 3.65 -3.17 -12.32
N LEU A 108 3.20 -3.18 -11.05
CA LEU A 108 2.15 -4.05 -10.54
C LEU A 108 2.27 -5.52 -10.98
N ASN A 109 3.51 -6.03 -11.03
CA ASN A 109 3.77 -7.41 -11.44
C ASN A 109 3.63 -8.42 -10.29
N TRP A 110 3.55 -7.96 -9.04
CA TRP A 110 3.34 -8.75 -7.83
C TRP A 110 4.40 -9.82 -7.55
N LYS A 111 5.48 -9.90 -8.33
CA LYS A 111 6.50 -10.96 -8.19
C LYS A 111 7.20 -10.91 -6.85
N ALA A 112 7.54 -9.71 -6.37
CA ALA A 112 8.18 -9.53 -5.07
C ALA A 112 7.27 -10.05 -3.94
N TYR A 113 5.97 -9.71 -4.01
CA TYR A 113 4.99 -10.15 -3.04
C TYR A 113 4.73 -11.67 -3.10
N THR A 114 4.55 -12.23 -4.29
CA THR A 114 4.33 -13.69 -4.45
C THR A 114 5.55 -14.49 -4.00
N ASN A 115 6.76 -14.04 -4.31
CA ASN A 115 7.99 -14.67 -3.80
C ASN A 115 8.09 -14.61 -2.26
N LYS A 116 7.69 -13.49 -1.63
CA LYS A 116 7.59 -13.37 -0.16
C LYS A 116 6.58 -14.35 0.44
N ILE A 117 5.46 -14.62 -0.24
CA ILE A 117 4.49 -15.63 0.21
C ILE A 117 5.04 -17.05 -0.01
N ILE A 118 5.57 -17.35 -1.20
CA ILE A 118 6.11 -18.67 -1.55
C ILE A 118 7.22 -19.07 -0.57
N SER A 119 8.14 -18.15 -0.26
CA SER A 119 9.21 -18.40 0.72
C SER A 119 8.70 -18.70 2.13
N LYS A 120 7.54 -18.16 2.54
CA LYS A 120 6.88 -18.50 3.81
C LYS A 120 6.19 -19.87 3.78
N ILE A 121 5.58 -20.23 2.65
CA ILE A 121 4.80 -21.46 2.51
C ILE A 121 5.70 -22.68 2.27
N ASN A 122 6.72 -22.56 1.42
CA ASN A 122 7.62 -23.65 1.04
C ASN A 122 8.16 -24.49 2.21
N PRO A 123 8.67 -23.90 3.31
CA PRO A 123 9.16 -24.69 4.45
C PRO A 123 8.04 -25.42 5.23
N MET A 124 6.79 -24.96 5.14
CA MET A 124 5.66 -25.59 5.83
C MET A 124 5.17 -26.87 5.12
N ILE A 125 5.29 -26.93 3.79
CA ILE A 125 4.83 -28.06 2.96
C ILE A 125 5.42 -29.41 3.45
N PRO A 126 6.75 -29.59 3.61
CA PRO A 126 7.29 -30.88 4.05
C PRO A 126 6.91 -31.25 5.48
N ILE A 127 6.71 -30.25 6.36
CA ILE A 127 6.25 -30.48 7.74
C ILE A 127 4.82 -31.03 7.71
N ILE A 128 3.92 -30.40 6.96
CA ILE A 128 2.54 -30.86 6.79
C ILE A 128 2.52 -32.27 6.17
N TYR A 129 3.38 -32.53 5.18
CA TYR A 129 3.50 -33.84 4.54
C TYR A 129 3.94 -34.94 5.52
N GLN A 130 4.86 -34.66 6.44
CA GLN A 130 5.27 -35.58 7.51
C GLN A 130 4.15 -35.80 8.53
N CYS A 131 3.49 -34.71 8.95
CA CYS A 131 2.39 -34.76 9.90
C CYS A 131 1.16 -35.50 9.35
N ARG A 132 1.07 -35.74 8.03
CA ARG A 132 -0.08 -36.42 7.42
C ARG A 132 -0.42 -37.71 8.14
N ASN A 133 0.54 -38.52 8.57
CA ASN A 133 0.24 -39.82 9.18
C ASN A 133 -0.37 -39.70 10.58
N TYR A 134 -0.18 -38.56 11.24
CA TYR A 134 -0.67 -38.28 12.60
C TYR A 134 -2.01 -37.53 12.60
N ILE A 135 -2.49 -37.08 11.45
CA ILE A 135 -3.73 -36.32 11.29
C ILE A 135 -4.90 -37.27 10.99
N SER A 136 -6.04 -37.05 11.65
CA SER A 136 -7.25 -37.87 11.48
C SER A 136 -7.77 -37.87 10.02
N LEU A 137 -8.42 -38.96 9.59
CA LEU A 137 -9.00 -39.08 8.24
C LEU A 137 -10.03 -37.97 7.95
N LYS A 138 -10.83 -37.56 8.96
CA LYS A 138 -11.78 -36.43 8.83
C LYS A 138 -11.05 -35.13 8.50
N THR A 139 -9.92 -34.88 9.15
CA THR A 139 -9.11 -33.67 8.93
C THR A 139 -8.40 -33.73 7.58
N LYS A 140 -7.85 -34.89 7.17
CA LYS A 140 -7.24 -35.07 5.84
C LYS A 140 -8.19 -34.70 4.72
N ASN A 141 -9.40 -35.28 4.72
CA ASN A 141 -10.40 -35.06 3.67
C ASN A 141 -10.80 -33.59 3.53
N LYS A 142 -10.79 -32.82 4.63
CA LYS A 142 -11.09 -31.38 4.60
C LYS A 142 -10.05 -30.56 3.84
N TYR A 143 -8.77 -30.95 3.88
CA TYR A 143 -7.66 -30.18 3.29
C TYR A 143 -7.13 -30.76 1.97
N THR A 144 -7.39 -32.03 1.64
CA THR A 144 -6.87 -32.67 0.41
C THR A 144 -7.86 -32.71 -0.76
N LEU A 145 -9.17 -32.64 -0.52
CA LEU A 145 -10.19 -32.77 -1.59
C LEU A 145 -10.36 -31.58 -2.56
N PRO A 146 -10.01 -30.31 -2.28
CA PRO A 146 -10.21 -29.25 -3.27
C PRO A 146 -9.21 -29.28 -4.44
N PHE A 147 -8.15 -30.08 -4.37
CA PHE A 147 -7.14 -30.19 -5.44
C PHE A 147 -7.38 -31.36 -6.41
N SER A 148 -8.13 -32.39 -6.03
CA SER A 148 -8.34 -33.59 -6.86
C SER A 148 -9.53 -33.50 -7.83
N GLN A 149 -10.19 -32.34 -7.93
CA GLN A 149 -11.34 -32.11 -8.83
C GLN A 149 -11.02 -31.13 -9.98
N ARG A 150 -9.74 -30.85 -10.26
CA ARG A 150 -9.30 -29.91 -11.31
C ARG A 150 -8.49 -30.55 -12.45
N THR A 151 -8.60 -31.86 -12.64
CA THR A 151 -8.08 -32.59 -13.80
C THR A 151 -9.21 -33.28 -14.53
#